data_AF-A0A257N3J3-F1
#
_entry.id   AF-A0A257N3J3-F1
#
_cell.length_a   1.000
_cell.length_b   1.000
_cell.length_c   1.000
_cell.angle_alpha   90.00
_cell.angle_beta   90.00
_cell.angle_gamma   90.00
#
_symmetry.space_group_name_H-M   'P 1'
#
loop_
_entity.id
_entity.type
_entity.pdbx_description
1 polymer ?
#
loop_
_entity_poly.entity_id
_entity_poly.type
_entity_poly.pdbx_seq_one_letter_code
_entity_poly.pdbx_strand_id
1 'polypeptide(L)' 'IHQLDQQQTLNLFGDYYRLDVLNDSEGTSHQNIRNFMKYGWEGICFKDEALTALTSLPSG' A
#
# COMPACT_ATOMS: atom_id res chain seq x y z
N ILE A 1 1.72 6.95 9.53
CA ILE A 1 0.65 7.73 8.85
C ILE A 1 -0.77 7.19 9.04
N HIS A 2 -1.11 5.89 9.04
CA HIS A 2 -2.45 5.47 9.54
C HIS A 2 -2.48 4.17 10.36
N GLN A 3 -1.32 3.55 10.65
CA GLN A 3 -1.19 2.29 11.39
C GLN A 3 -2.13 1.18 10.88
N LEU A 4 -2.29 1.11 9.57
CA LEU A 4 -3.12 0.09 8.93
C LEU A 4 -2.42 -1.27 9.01
N ASP A 5 -3.18 -2.30 9.34
CA ASP A 5 -2.68 -3.66 9.18
C ASP A 5 -2.52 -4.03 7.70
N GLN A 6 -1.84 -5.15 7.45
CA GLN A 6 -1.56 -5.61 6.09
C GLN A 6 -2.83 -5.79 5.25
N GLN A 7 -3.91 -6.34 5.82
CA GLN A 7 -5.14 -6.60 5.09
C GLN A 7 -5.88 -5.30 4.77
N GLN A 8 -5.90 -4.35 5.71
CA GLN A 8 -6.44 -3.02 5.52
C GLN A 8 -5.72 -2.30 4.37
N THR A 9 -4.39 -2.33 4.34
CA THR A 9 -3.61 -1.74 3.24
C THR A 9 -3.83 -2.47 1.91
N LEU A 10 -3.91 -3.80 1.90
CA LEU A 10 -4.23 -4.55 0.67
C LEU A 10 -5.59 -4.16 0.11
N ASN A 11 -6.59 -3.99 0.98
CA ASN A 11 -7.94 -3.59 0.58
C ASN A 11 -8.00 -2.19 -0.07
N LEU A 12 -7.07 -1.29 0.28
CA LEU A 12 -6.97 0.05 -0.30
C LEU A 12 -6.51 0.05 -1.76
N PHE A 13 -5.86 -1.01 -2.25
CA PHE A 13 -5.55 -1.15 -3.67
C PHE A 13 -6.78 -1.47 -4.53
N GLY A 14 -7.94 -1.72 -3.91
CA GLY A 14 -9.20 -1.84 -4.61
C GLY A 14 -9.24 -3.04 -5.56
N ASP A 15 -9.65 -2.77 -6.80
CA ASP A 15 -9.87 -3.80 -7.81
C ASP A 15 -8.56 -4.43 -8.30
N TYR A 16 -7.43 -3.71 -8.23
CA TYR A 16 -6.12 -4.30 -8.53
C TYR A 16 -5.77 -5.42 -7.54
N TYR A 17 -6.13 -5.29 -6.27
CA TYR A 17 -5.96 -6.40 -5.33
C TYR A 17 -7.04 -7.48 -5.55
N ARG A 18 -8.32 -7.09 -5.57
CA ARG A 18 -9.44 -8.04 -5.54
C ARG A 18 -9.68 -8.79 -6.85
N LEU A 19 -9.52 -8.12 -7.99
CA LEU A 19 -9.82 -8.67 -9.31
C LEU A 19 -8.58 -9.14 -10.05
N ASP A 20 -7.47 -8.40 -9.96
CA ASP A 20 -6.27 -8.75 -10.72
C ASP A 20 -5.37 -9.70 -9.92
N VAL A 21 -4.97 -9.32 -8.70
CA VAL A 21 -4.00 -10.09 -7.92
C VAL A 21 -4.60 -11.37 -7.31
N LEU A 22 -5.79 -11.31 -6.74
CA LEU A 22 -6.42 -12.49 -6.12
C LEU A 22 -6.91 -13.53 -7.13
N ASN A 23 -7.32 -13.12 -8.33
CA ASN A 23 -7.79 -14.08 -9.36
C ASN A 23 -6.65 -14.65 -10.21
N ASP A 24 -5.45 -14.09 -10.14
CA ASP A 24 -4.27 -14.57 -10.84
C ASP A 24 -3.10 -14.69 -9.87
N SER A 25 -2.96 -15.84 -9.21
CA SER A 25 -1.92 -16.05 -8.20
C SER A 25 -0.50 -16.06 -8.77
N GLU A 26 -0.34 -16.48 -10.03
CA GLU A 26 0.95 -16.62 -10.71
C GLU A 26 1.29 -15.43 -11.63
N GLY A 27 0.38 -14.47 -11.76
CA GLY A 27 0.58 -13.27 -12.56
C GLY A 27 1.77 -12.43 -12.13
N THR A 28 2.33 -11.69 -13.09
CA THR A 28 3.46 -10.76 -12.86
C THR A 28 3.01 -9.30 -12.80
N SER A 29 1.70 -9.05 -12.79
CA SER A 29 1.11 -7.72 -12.65
C SER A 29 1.21 -7.22 -11.21
N HIS A 30 1.26 -5.90 -11.01
CA HIS A 30 1.15 -5.27 -9.68
C HIS A 30 2.15 -5.80 -8.64
N GLN A 31 3.44 -5.88 -9.00
CA GLN A 31 4.49 -6.46 -8.15
C GLN A 31 4.56 -5.86 -6.74
N ASN A 32 4.22 -4.58 -6.56
CA ASN A 32 4.16 -3.96 -5.24
C ASN A 32 3.07 -4.57 -4.35
N ILE A 33 1.87 -4.82 -4.90
CA ILE A 33 0.75 -5.44 -4.18
C ILE A 33 1.12 -6.89 -3.83
N ARG A 34 1.70 -7.64 -4.78
CA ARG A 34 2.11 -9.04 -4.57
C ARG A 34 3.21 -9.17 -3.53
N ASN A 35 4.24 -8.33 -3.60
CA ASN A 35 5.31 -8.31 -2.62
C ASN A 35 4.78 -7.91 -1.24
N PHE A 36 3.89 -6.92 -1.18
CA PHE A 36 3.26 -6.52 0.08
C PHE A 36 2.35 -7.61 0.65
N MET A 37 1.63 -8.37 -0.18
CA MET A 37 0.86 -9.53 0.24
C MET A 37 1.74 -10.64 0.83
N LYS A 38 2.95 -10.82 0.29
CA LYS A 38 3.89 -11.87 0.72
C LYS A 38 4.70 -11.50 1.96
N TYR A 39 5.18 -10.26 2.05
CA TYR A 39 6.15 -9.84 3.06
C TYR A 39 5.58 -8.83 4.07
N GLY A 40 4.37 -8.30 3.83
CA GLY A 40 3.72 -7.33 4.69
C GLY A 40 4.57 -6.07 4.90
N TRP A 41 4.34 -5.39 6.03
CA TRP A 41 5.10 -4.22 6.43
C TRP A 41 6.56 -4.53 6.79
N GLU A 42 6.88 -5.76 7.19
CA GLU A 42 8.24 -6.19 7.50
C GLU A 42 9.16 -6.15 6.27
N GLY A 43 8.58 -6.32 5.07
CA GLY A 43 9.31 -6.23 3.80
C GLY A 43 9.43 -4.81 3.21
N ILE A 44 8.87 -3.79 3.86
CA ILE A 44 8.89 -2.41 3.36
C ILE A 44 9.85 -1.56 4.18
N CYS A 45 10.81 -0.93 3.49
CA CYS A 45 11.62 0.15 4.04
C CYS A 45 11.48 1.40 3.19
N PHE A 46 11.14 2.51 3.82
CA PHE A 46 11.15 3.83 3.20
C PHE A 46 12.50 4.49 3.45
N LYS A 47 13.08 5.08 2.39
CA LYS A 47 14.31 5.85 2.50
C LYS A 47 14.07 7.19 3.19
N ASP A 48 12.94 7.82 2.85
CA ASP A 48 12.53 9.15 3.31
C ASP A 48 11.00 9.16 3.53
N GLU A 49 10.48 10.19 4.19
CA GLU A 49 9.04 10.34 4.39
C GLU A 49 8.32 10.56 3.04
N ALA A 50 7.40 9.66 2.69
CA ALA A 50 6.74 9.67 1.39
C ALA A 50 5.62 10.71 1.28
N LEU A 51 5.00 11.10 2.40
CA LEU A 51 3.84 11.98 2.43
C LEU A 51 3.87 12.86 3.68
N THR A 52 3.56 14.14 3.50
CA THR A 52 3.32 15.10 4.60
C THR A 52 1.89 15.59 4.51
N ALA A 53 1.20 15.71 5.64
CA ALA A 53 -0.14 16.27 5.67
C ALA A 53 -0.11 17.72 5.17
N LEU A 54 -1.07 18.09 4.32
CA LEU A 54 -1.25 19.49 3.93
C LEU A 54 -1.76 20.26 5.16
N THR A 55 -0.85 20.85 5.93
CA THR A 55 -1.22 21.81 6.96
C THR A 55 -1.71 23.08 6.27
N SER A 56 -2.96 23.49 6.53
CA SER A 56 -3.44 24.82 6.17
C SER A 56 -2.47 25.87 6.71
N LEU A 57 -2.00 26.77 5.85
CA LEU A 57 -1.21 27.94 6.24
C LEU A 57 -1.86 28.60 7.49
N PRO A 58 -1.08 29.00 8.51
CA PRO A 58 -1.65 29.80 9.58
C PRO A 58 -2.19 31.08 8.94
N SER A 59 -3.47 31.36 9.21
CA SER A 59 -4.13 32.61 8.85
C SER A 59 -3.40 33.76 9.56
N GLY A 60 -2.38 34.30 8.90
CA GLY A 60 -1.70 35.54 9.27
C GLY A 60 -2.39 36.73 8.64
#